data_AF-A0A963IN34-F1
#
_entry.id   AF-A0A963IN34-F1
#
_cell.length_a   1.000
_cell.length_b   1.000
_cell.length_c   1.000
_cell.angle_alpha   90.00
_cell.angle_beta   90.00
_cell.angle_gamma   90.00
#
_symmetry.space_group_name_H-M   'P 1'
#
loop_
_entity.id
_entity.type
_entity.pdbx_description
1 polymer ?
#
loop_
_entity_poly.entity_id
_entity_poly.type
_entity_poly.pdbx_seq_one_letter_code
_entity_poly.pdbx_strand_id
1 'polypeptide(L)'
;MPAAAGTTTAGTTGTTAGTTAGTTDTTTSDGTTMETTGTTAGTTTAGAVDYEGDIQPIWDAHCTTACHEVGGEWSILDLSPGVAYGAIVDVMSAQVSTMAFIAPGDVDNSYLVHKLRGTQA
;
A
#
# COMPACT_ATOMS: atom_id res chain seq x y z
N MET A 1 -15.42 -46.60 19.02
CA MET A 1 -14.20 -47.31 19.47
C MET A 1 -13.01 -46.34 19.36
N PRO A 2 -12.03 -46.40 20.29
CA PRO A 2 -11.70 -45.28 21.16
C PRO A 2 -10.30 -44.62 20.99
N ALA A 3 -10.19 -43.42 21.55
CA ALA A 3 -9.14 -42.82 22.40
C ALA A 3 -7.62 -42.99 22.10
N ALA A 4 -6.91 -41.84 22.10
CA ALA A 4 -5.78 -41.50 23.00
C ALA A 4 -5.44 -40.01 22.78
N ALA A 5 -5.65 -39.07 23.71
CA ALA A 5 -4.98 -38.85 25.00
C ALA A 5 -3.48 -38.51 24.88
N GLY A 6 -3.13 -37.28 25.28
CA GLY A 6 -1.75 -36.79 25.35
C GLY A 6 -1.67 -35.43 26.05
N THR A 7 -2.05 -35.37 27.32
CA THR A 7 -1.79 -34.25 28.23
C THR A 7 -0.39 -34.40 28.80
N THR A 8 0.45 -33.37 28.78
CA THR A 8 1.52 -33.20 29.78
C THR A 8 1.68 -31.72 30.16
N THR A 9 1.94 -31.55 31.45
CA THR A 9 1.81 -30.36 32.28
C THR A 9 3.12 -29.56 32.39
N ALA A 10 2.93 -28.28 32.71
CA ALA A 10 3.88 -27.20 32.97
C ALA A 10 5.14 -27.50 33.81
N GLY A 11 6.17 -26.67 33.57
CA GLY A 11 7.28 -26.38 34.48
C GLY A 11 7.43 -24.87 34.70
N THR A 12 7.61 -24.49 35.97
CA THR A 12 7.37 -23.17 36.57
C THR A 12 8.68 -22.37 36.78
N THR A 13 8.59 -21.04 36.58
CA THR A 13 9.29 -19.92 37.27
C THR A 13 10.81 -19.87 37.48
N GLY A 14 11.40 -18.74 37.03
CA GLY A 14 12.06 -17.77 37.93
C GLY A 14 13.47 -17.30 37.56
N THR A 15 13.68 -15.99 37.31
CA THR A 15 14.67 -15.11 38.01
C THR A 15 14.71 -13.67 37.42
N THR A 16 14.20 -12.74 38.21
CA THR A 16 14.57 -11.35 38.56
C THR A 16 15.60 -10.50 37.76
N ALA A 17 15.09 -9.33 37.31
CA ALA A 17 15.58 -7.93 37.33
C ALA A 17 16.94 -7.46 36.74
N GLY A 18 16.85 -6.32 36.03
CA GLY A 18 17.94 -5.37 35.78
C GLY A 18 17.43 -4.07 35.11
N THR A 19 17.24 -3.01 35.90
CA THR A 19 16.94 -1.62 35.48
C THR A 19 18.23 -0.88 35.10
N THR A 20 18.21 0.00 34.08
CA THR A 20 18.62 1.44 34.14
C THR A 20 18.70 2.08 32.74
N ALA A 21 18.19 3.32 32.68
CA ALA A 21 18.32 4.45 31.73
C ALA A 21 19.41 4.37 30.63
N GLY A 22 19.28 4.99 29.46
CA GLY A 22 18.44 6.08 28.99
C GLY A 22 19.26 6.94 28.03
N THR A 23 18.66 7.59 27.05
CA THR A 23 19.23 8.80 26.42
C THR A 23 18.12 9.61 25.79
N THR A 24 17.77 10.68 26.49
CA THR A 24 17.04 11.85 26.02
C THR A 24 17.99 12.61 25.08
N ASP A 25 17.60 12.83 23.83
CA ASP A 25 18.22 13.88 23.01
C ASP A 25 17.27 15.07 22.95
N THR A 26 17.32 15.87 24.02
CA THR A 26 16.81 17.23 24.03
C THR A 26 17.92 18.11 23.47
N THR A 27 17.87 18.42 22.17
CA THR A 27 18.66 19.55 21.65
C THR A 27 17.79 20.79 21.68
N THR A 28 17.88 21.52 22.80
CA THR A 28 17.52 22.94 22.86
C THR A 28 18.65 23.73 22.23
N SER A 29 18.34 24.54 21.22
CA SER A 29 19.19 25.64 20.79
C SER A 29 18.28 26.80 20.38
N ASP A 30 18.15 27.76 21.29
CA ASP A 30 17.63 29.09 20.96
C ASP A 30 18.75 29.91 20.31
N GLY A 31 18.41 30.60 19.21
CA GLY A 31 19.35 31.45 18.49
C GLY A 31 18.78 32.05 17.22
N THR A 32 17.87 33.01 17.39
CA THR A 32 17.63 34.22 16.58
C THR A 32 17.58 34.12 15.05
N THR A 33 16.39 34.47 14.54
CA THR A 33 16.02 34.84 13.16
C THR A 33 17.09 35.53 12.32
N MET A 34 17.34 34.99 11.12
CA MET A 34 17.39 35.77 9.89
C MET A 34 16.61 35.03 8.80
N GLU A 35 15.69 35.75 8.16
CA GLU A 35 14.90 35.25 7.05
C GLU A 35 15.80 34.77 5.91
N THR A 36 15.63 33.53 5.50
CA THR A 36 15.93 33.11 4.14
C THR A 36 14.62 32.63 3.56
N THR A 37 14.13 33.34 2.56
CA THR A 37 12.99 32.99 1.71
C THR A 37 13.36 31.74 0.91
N GLY A 38 13.45 30.60 1.59
CA GLY A 38 13.61 29.29 0.98
C GLY A 38 12.24 28.67 0.88
N THR A 39 11.75 28.50 -0.35
CA THR A 39 10.67 27.57 -0.63
C THR A 39 11.12 26.20 -0.14
N THR A 40 10.76 25.85 1.10
CA THR A 40 10.77 24.47 1.57
C THR A 40 9.72 23.76 0.73
N ALA A 41 10.15 23.21 -0.40
CA ALA A 41 9.47 22.07 -0.98
C ALA A 41 9.45 21.04 0.14
N GLY A 42 8.31 20.95 0.81
CA GLY A 42 8.08 19.94 1.82
C GLY A 42 8.22 18.60 1.11
N THR A 43 9.38 17.96 1.28
CA THR A 43 9.46 16.52 1.20
C THR A 43 8.67 16.02 2.40
N THR A 44 7.35 15.98 2.25
CA THR A 44 6.56 15.04 3.00
C THR A 44 7.15 13.70 2.62
N THR A 45 7.85 13.06 3.55
CA THR A 45 7.94 11.60 3.54
C THR A 45 6.50 11.13 3.67
N ALA A 46 5.77 11.14 2.54
CA ALA A 46 4.55 10.39 2.41
C ALA A 46 4.98 8.97 2.77
N GLY A 47 4.34 8.41 3.79
CA GLY A 47 4.54 7.01 4.11
C GLY A 47 4.45 6.20 2.82
N ALA A 48 5.26 5.14 2.73
CA ALA A 48 5.16 4.24 1.59
C ALA A 48 3.68 3.84 1.42
N VAL A 49 3.16 4.02 0.20
CA VAL A 49 1.79 3.61 -0.14
C VAL A 49 1.76 2.09 -0.14
N ASP A 50 0.85 1.51 0.63
CA ASP A 50 0.56 0.08 0.63
C ASP A 50 -0.58 -0.21 -0.34
N TYR A 51 -0.39 -1.15 -1.26
CA TYR A 51 -1.41 -1.41 -2.27
C TYR A 51 -2.72 -1.91 -1.67
N GLU A 52 -2.66 -2.88 -0.75
CA GLU A 52 -3.85 -3.51 -0.17
C GLU A 52 -4.53 -2.57 0.84
N GLY A 53 -3.76 -1.77 1.57
CA GLY A 53 -4.25 -0.83 2.56
C GLY A 53 -4.78 0.48 1.98
N ASP A 54 -4.14 1.01 0.93
CA ASP A 54 -4.44 2.34 0.42
C ASP A 54 -5.15 2.33 -0.93
N ILE A 55 -4.81 1.39 -1.83
CA ILE A 55 -5.29 1.40 -3.22
C ILE A 55 -6.51 0.50 -3.40
N GLN A 56 -6.45 -0.75 -2.90
CA GLN A 56 -7.55 -1.70 -3.06
C GLN A 56 -8.90 -1.17 -2.54
N PRO A 57 -8.99 -0.48 -1.38
CA PRO A 57 -10.26 0.06 -0.90
C PRO A 57 -10.88 1.12 -1.84
N ILE A 58 -10.05 1.82 -2.63
CA ILE A 58 -10.52 2.79 -3.62
C ILE A 58 -11.20 2.05 -4.78
N TRP A 59 -10.61 0.94 -5.25
CA TRP A 59 -11.24 0.09 -6.27
C TRP A 59 -12.56 -0.49 -5.79
N ASP A 60 -12.58 -1.00 -4.56
CA ASP A 60 -13.77 -1.62 -3.98
C ASP A 60 -14.93 -0.62 -3.89
N ALA A 61 -14.65 0.62 -3.49
CA ALA A 61 -15.66 1.65 -3.32
C ALA A 61 -16.20 2.23 -4.63
N HIS A 62 -15.41 2.20 -5.71
CA HIS A 62 -15.70 3.03 -6.89
C HIS A 62 -15.64 2.30 -8.23
N CYS A 63 -15.09 1.09 -8.31
CA CYS A 63 -14.76 0.45 -9.57
C CYS A 63 -15.25 -1.00 -9.69
N THR A 64 -15.32 -1.76 -8.59
CA THR A 64 -15.64 -3.18 -8.66
C THR A 64 -17.14 -3.43 -8.84
N THR A 65 -17.98 -2.89 -7.94
CA THR A 65 -19.42 -3.24 -7.84
C THR A 65 -20.15 -3.16 -9.19
N ALA A 66 -20.58 -4.32 -9.69
CA ALA A 66 -21.23 -4.61 -10.96
C ALA A 66 -20.41 -4.33 -12.23
N CYS A 67 -19.16 -3.89 -12.09
CA CYS A 67 -18.40 -3.23 -13.14
C CYS A 67 -17.09 -3.97 -13.43
N HIS A 68 -16.06 -3.78 -12.60
CA HIS A 68 -14.75 -4.41 -12.72
C HIS A 68 -14.57 -5.54 -11.70
N GLU A 69 -15.44 -6.53 -11.77
CA GLU A 69 -15.41 -7.74 -10.97
C GLU A 69 -15.82 -8.96 -11.82
N VAL A 70 -15.61 -10.16 -11.31
CA VAL A 70 -16.09 -11.39 -11.97
C VAL A 70 -17.60 -11.33 -12.17
N GLY A 71 -18.03 -11.40 -13.43
CA GLY A 71 -19.46 -11.33 -13.79
C GLY A 71 -20.02 -9.91 -13.89
N GLY A 72 -19.20 -8.87 -13.66
CA GLY A 72 -19.54 -7.48 -13.92
C GLY A 72 -19.52 -7.12 -15.41
N GLU A 73 -20.05 -5.94 -15.74
CA GLU A 73 -20.18 -5.41 -17.10
C GLU A 73 -18.83 -5.37 -17.84
N TRP A 74 -17.74 -5.04 -17.15
CA TRP A 74 -16.39 -4.91 -17.71
C TRP A 74 -15.39 -5.88 -17.09
N SER A 75 -15.84 -7.14 -16.92
CA SER A 75 -15.07 -8.24 -16.34
C SER A 75 -13.77 -8.63 -17.05
N ILE A 76 -13.45 -8.04 -18.22
CA ILE A 76 -12.14 -8.21 -18.87
C ILE A 76 -10.98 -7.70 -18.00
N LEU A 77 -11.26 -6.76 -17.09
CA LEU A 77 -10.33 -6.33 -16.06
C LEU A 77 -11.03 -6.49 -14.70
N ASP A 78 -10.50 -7.40 -13.89
CA ASP A 78 -10.96 -7.66 -12.54
C ASP A 78 -10.10 -6.87 -11.53
N LEU A 79 -10.74 -5.94 -10.82
CA LEU A 79 -10.12 -5.11 -9.79
C LEU A 79 -10.47 -5.57 -8.37
N SER A 80 -10.97 -6.80 -8.22
CA SER A 80 -11.33 -7.36 -6.91
C SER A 80 -10.10 -7.60 -6.01
N PRO A 81 -10.28 -7.65 -4.68
CA PRO A 81 -9.20 -7.92 -3.74
C PRO A 81 -8.47 -9.24 -4.02
N GLY A 82 -7.15 -9.23 -3.86
CA GLY A 82 -6.30 -10.42 -4.08
C GLY A 82 -6.04 -10.77 -5.55
N VAL A 83 -6.67 -10.11 -6.51
CA VAL A 83 -6.41 -10.29 -7.95
C VAL A 83 -5.97 -9.01 -8.66
N ALA A 84 -6.45 -7.85 -8.21
CA ALA A 84 -6.28 -6.56 -8.90
C ALA A 84 -4.82 -6.22 -9.22
N TYR A 85 -3.90 -6.33 -8.25
CA TYR A 85 -2.49 -5.97 -8.44
C TYR A 85 -1.86 -6.75 -9.60
N GLY A 86 -2.04 -8.08 -9.60
CA GLY A 86 -1.51 -8.95 -10.65
C GLY A 86 -2.21 -8.78 -12.00
N ALA A 87 -3.41 -8.21 -12.02
CA ALA A 87 -4.15 -7.93 -13.25
C ALA A 87 -3.75 -6.61 -13.94
N ILE A 88 -3.16 -5.66 -13.20
CA ILE A 88 -2.87 -4.31 -13.72
C ILE A 88 -1.40 -3.93 -13.77
N VAL A 89 -0.56 -4.45 -12.86
CA VAL A 89 0.84 -4.03 -12.79
C VAL A 89 1.68 -4.85 -13.76
N ASP A 90 2.38 -4.15 -14.67
CA ASP A 90 3.21 -4.75 -15.72
C ASP A 90 2.43 -5.67 -16.70
N VAL A 91 1.11 -5.46 -16.79
CA VAL A 91 0.22 -6.18 -17.71
C VAL A 91 -0.17 -5.29 -18.87
N MET A 92 -0.07 -5.79 -20.11
CA MET A 92 -0.49 -5.04 -21.30
C MET A 92 -1.99 -4.78 -21.30
N SER A 93 -2.38 -3.55 -21.65
CA SER A 93 -3.79 -3.16 -21.77
C SER A 93 -4.46 -3.94 -22.89
N ALA A 94 -5.65 -4.46 -22.61
CA ALA A 94 -6.49 -5.10 -23.62
C ALA A 94 -7.03 -4.12 -24.68
N GLN A 95 -7.06 -2.82 -24.36
CA GLN A 95 -7.55 -1.79 -25.28
C GLN A 95 -6.44 -1.14 -26.11
N VAL A 96 -5.22 -1.08 -25.56
CA VAL A 96 -4.05 -0.48 -26.21
C VAL A 96 -2.85 -1.41 -25.99
N SER A 97 -2.58 -2.27 -26.97
CA SER A 97 -1.55 -3.33 -26.84
C SER A 97 -0.11 -2.82 -26.79
N THR A 98 0.12 -1.54 -27.04
CA THR A 98 1.43 -0.89 -26.93
C THR A 98 1.71 -0.28 -25.56
N MET A 99 0.78 -0.38 -24.61
CA MET A 99 0.87 0.25 -23.28
C MET A 99 0.39 -0.70 -22.19
N ALA A 100 1.07 -0.69 -21.03
CA ALA A 100 0.63 -1.43 -19.85
C ALA A 100 -0.59 -0.75 -19.19
N PHE A 101 -1.41 -1.50 -18.45
CA PHE A 101 -2.40 -0.92 -17.53
C PHE A 101 -1.71 0.01 -16.53
N ILE A 102 -0.70 -0.50 -15.83
CA ILE A 102 0.25 0.26 -15.02
C ILE A 102 1.67 -0.16 -15.40
N ALA A 103 2.47 0.80 -15.87
CA ALA A 103 3.91 0.64 -16.07
C ALA A 103 4.64 1.07 -14.78
N PRO A 104 5.34 0.16 -14.07
CA PRO A 104 6.02 0.50 -12.82
C PRO A 104 7.04 1.62 -13.00
N GLY A 105 6.91 2.69 -12.20
CA GLY A 105 7.82 3.84 -12.26
C GLY A 105 7.59 4.78 -13.46
N ASP A 106 6.64 4.48 -14.34
CA ASP A 106 6.33 5.29 -15.53
C ASP A 106 4.83 5.58 -15.62
N VAL A 107 4.43 6.70 -15.02
CA VAL A 107 3.04 7.14 -14.98
C VAL A 107 2.52 7.59 -16.35
N ASP A 108 3.40 8.01 -17.26
CA ASP A 108 3.03 8.53 -18.59
C ASP A 108 2.83 7.39 -19.59
N ASN A 109 3.39 6.20 -19.32
CA ASN A 109 3.13 4.98 -20.08
C ASN A 109 2.16 4.02 -19.36
N SER A 110 1.33 4.54 -18.46
CA SER A 110 0.33 3.78 -17.71
C SER A 110 -1.10 4.08 -18.19
N TYR A 111 -1.73 3.12 -18.87
CA TYR A 111 -3.04 3.32 -19.49
C TYR A 111 -4.16 3.63 -18.48
N LEU A 112 -4.14 3.04 -17.29
CA LEU A 112 -5.12 3.35 -16.24
C LEU A 112 -5.01 4.80 -15.76
N VAL A 113 -3.80 5.37 -15.73
CA VAL A 113 -3.62 6.78 -15.37
C VAL A 113 -4.26 7.69 -16.41
N HIS A 114 -4.13 7.38 -17.70
CA HIS A 114 -4.83 8.11 -18.75
C HIS A 114 -6.35 7.98 -18.64
N LYS A 115 -6.87 6.77 -18.36
CA LYS A 115 -8.30 6.55 -18.12
C LYS A 115 -8.83 7.40 -16.97
N LEU A 116 -8.14 7.41 -15.84
CA LEU A 116 -8.53 8.18 -14.65
C LEU A 116 -8.48 9.70 -14.90
N ARG A 117 -7.54 10.17 -15.73
CA ARG A 117 -7.42 11.58 -16.11
C ARG A 117 -8.33 12.00 -17.28
N GLY A 118 -8.96 11.05 -17.96
CA GLY A 118 -9.78 11.34 -19.15
C GLY A 118 -8.97 11.71 -20.39
N THR A 119 -7.70 11.31 -20.47
CA THR A 119 -6.79 11.65 -21.58
C THR A 119 -6.43 10.45 -22.47
N GLN A 120 -7.13 9.33 -22.32
CA GLN A 120 -6.95 8.14 -23.16
C GLN A 120 -7.26 8.46 -24.62
N ALA A 121 -6.40 8.00 -25.53
CA ALA A 121 -6.57 8.09 -26.98
C ALA A 121 -6.16 6.77 -27.63
#